data_AF-A0A9P9N9W9-F1
#
_entry.id   AF-A0A9P9N9W9-F1
#
_cell.length_a   1.000
_cell.length_b   1.000
_cell.length_c   1.000
_cell.angle_alpha   90.00
_cell.angle_beta   90.00
_cell.angle_gamma   90.00
#
_symmetry.space_group_name_H-M   'P 1'
#
loop_
_entity.id
_entity.type
_entity.pdbx_description
1 polymer ?
#
loop_
_entity_poly.entity_id
_entity_poly.type
_entity_poly.pdbx_seq_one_letter_code
_entity_poly.pdbx_strand_id
1 'polypeptide(L)'
;MATPAMPTLQGLPQEILEIIFLYSMNIALPRASPSLGEKLSSKTITMEFTMRTFFYTVDHKANIRDQVVTSDPRLQSDLLSCRFFTFTFFLAYVQKAQDALIRLRGKAWERTGIPVLGVREFDELFVYRFTRIPYLAFANGFHVPEKLLHGPFTKDKSSLLYVLVAMNGEIDWTGSMAGEAAKSGIKEAIKEDNEYAVASLAVLLGVRKAISTDLLRYAVIACNCPINTMRHLLFNAQILGADTSKDTLDFYDPKLWTWADANGEQGDVLKFMLKKADEFDLEFYFEEDADWTKIVGFPYGGTRFDTRTGLNAVVREMLTNLYCNYGRKITPNRRQIAEQRIATETVAPLLV
;
A
#
# COMPACT_ATOMS: atom_id res chain seq x y z
N MET A 1 -43.77 0.18 -40.31
CA MET A 1 -42.34 -0.07 -40.55
C MET A 1 -41.71 -0.40 -39.21
N ALA A 2 -41.26 -1.64 -39.02
CA ALA A 2 -40.56 -2.03 -37.78
C ALA A 2 -39.11 -1.53 -37.88
N THR A 3 -38.70 -0.68 -36.94
CA THR A 3 -37.30 -0.30 -36.79
C THR A 3 -36.47 -1.55 -36.49
N PRO A 4 -35.38 -1.82 -37.21
CA PRO A 4 -34.50 -2.93 -36.86
C PRO A 4 -33.95 -2.66 -35.46
N ALA A 5 -34.27 -3.55 -34.51
CA ALA A 5 -33.75 -3.47 -33.16
C ALA A 5 -32.23 -3.68 -33.24
N MET A 6 -31.45 -2.60 -33.08
CA MET A 6 -30.01 -2.74 -32.95
C MET A 6 -29.73 -3.59 -31.72
N PRO A 7 -29.00 -4.71 -31.84
CA PRO A 7 -28.64 -5.51 -30.68
C PRO A 7 -27.83 -4.63 -29.73
N THR A 8 -28.37 -4.39 -28.55
CA THR A 8 -27.65 -3.65 -27.52
C THR A 8 -26.60 -4.57 -26.90
N LEU A 9 -25.49 -4.00 -26.44
CA LEU A 9 -24.46 -4.76 -25.74
C LEU A 9 -25.04 -5.56 -24.57
N GLN A 10 -26.03 -5.01 -23.88
CA GLN A 10 -26.74 -5.63 -22.76
C GLN A 10 -27.55 -6.89 -23.15
N GLY A 11 -27.98 -6.97 -24.41
CA GLY A 11 -28.74 -8.10 -24.95
C GLY A 11 -27.89 -9.31 -25.34
N LEU A 12 -26.56 -9.19 -25.29
CA LEU A 12 -25.66 -10.31 -25.56
C LEU A 12 -25.73 -11.39 -24.45
N PRO A 13 -25.47 -12.66 -24.80
CA PRO A 13 -25.23 -13.72 -23.82
C PRO A 13 -24.09 -13.37 -22.87
N GLN A 14 -24.17 -13.86 -21.63
CA GLN A 14 -23.20 -13.55 -20.58
C GLN A 14 -21.79 -13.97 -20.99
N GLU A 15 -21.64 -15.14 -21.59
CA GLU A 15 -20.35 -15.72 -21.99
C GLU A 15 -19.63 -14.81 -23.01
N ILE A 16 -20.38 -14.21 -23.93
CA ILE A 16 -19.83 -13.27 -24.92
C ILE A 16 -19.41 -11.98 -24.24
N LEU A 17 -20.21 -11.48 -23.30
CA LEU A 17 -19.85 -10.29 -22.52
C LEU A 17 -18.58 -10.51 -21.69
N GLU A 18 -18.45 -11.68 -21.07
CA GLU A 18 -17.28 -12.08 -20.29
C GLU A 18 -16.01 -12.14 -21.17
N ILE A 19 -16.11 -12.69 -22.38
CA ILE A 19 -15.01 -12.71 -23.35
C ILE A 19 -14.61 -11.29 -23.75
N ILE A 20 -15.58 -10.44 -24.11
CA ILE A 20 -15.32 -9.03 -24.48
C ILE A 20 -14.66 -8.29 -23.31
N PHE A 21 -15.16 -8.48 -22.09
CA PHE A 21 -14.62 -7.84 -20.90
C PHE A 21 -13.17 -8.25 -20.63
N LEU A 22 -12.88 -9.55 -20.59
CA LEU A 22 -11.53 -10.07 -20.32
C LEU A 22 -10.55 -9.81 -21.47
N TYR A 23 -11.02 -9.66 -22.70
CA TYR A 23 -10.18 -9.29 -23.84
C TYR A 23 -9.86 -7.80 -23.84
N SER A 24 -10.85 -6.94 -23.61
CA SER A 24 -10.65 -5.49 -23.58
C SER A 24 -9.94 -5.00 -22.33
N MET A 25 -9.97 -5.77 -21.23
CA MET A 25 -9.49 -5.38 -19.90
C MET A 25 -10.06 -4.04 -19.40
N ASN A 26 -11.21 -3.61 -19.93
CA ASN A 26 -11.80 -2.31 -19.63
C ASN A 26 -12.72 -2.37 -18.41
N ILE A 27 -12.22 -1.93 -17.26
CA ILE A 27 -12.97 -1.92 -15.99
C ILE A 27 -14.20 -1.00 -16.00
N ALA A 28 -14.29 -0.06 -16.94
CA ALA A 28 -15.48 0.79 -17.10
C ALA A 28 -16.69 0.02 -17.63
N LEU A 29 -16.49 -1.12 -18.32
CA LEU A 29 -17.57 -1.91 -18.91
C LEU A 29 -18.58 -2.43 -17.86
N PRO A 30 -18.20 -3.13 -16.78
CA PRO A 30 -19.14 -3.52 -15.73
C PRO A 30 -19.72 -2.32 -14.96
N ARG A 31 -19.07 -1.16 -15.01
CA ARG A 31 -19.54 0.08 -14.36
C ARG A 31 -20.55 0.86 -15.22
N ALA A 32 -20.64 0.57 -16.51
CA ALA A 32 -21.48 1.31 -17.45
C ALA A 32 -22.99 1.11 -17.21
N SER A 33 -23.40 -0.06 -16.69
CA SER A 33 -24.77 -0.28 -16.23
C SER A 33 -24.85 -1.37 -15.15
N PRO A 34 -25.84 -1.31 -14.23
CA PRO A 34 -26.03 -2.34 -13.21
C PRO A 34 -26.21 -3.75 -13.80
N SER A 35 -26.92 -3.87 -14.92
CA SER A 35 -27.16 -5.15 -15.61
C SER A 35 -25.88 -5.77 -16.18
N LEU A 36 -24.95 -4.95 -16.70
CA LEU A 36 -23.64 -5.44 -17.14
C LEU A 36 -22.77 -5.78 -15.93
N GLY A 37 -22.82 -4.96 -14.89
CA GLY A 37 -22.12 -5.21 -13.63
C GLY A 37 -22.51 -6.57 -13.05
N GLU A 38 -23.79 -6.89 -12.96
CA GLU A 38 -24.29 -8.17 -12.45
C GLU A 38 -23.77 -9.36 -13.28
N LYS A 39 -23.89 -9.29 -14.61
CA LYS A 39 -23.42 -10.34 -15.54
C LYS A 39 -21.91 -10.56 -15.49
N LEU A 40 -21.12 -9.50 -15.25
CA LEU A 40 -19.65 -9.54 -15.31
C LEU A 40 -18.96 -9.65 -13.94
N SER A 41 -19.71 -9.62 -12.84
CA SER A 41 -19.15 -9.67 -11.48
C SER A 41 -19.10 -11.07 -10.87
N SER A 42 -19.17 -12.12 -11.70
CA SER A 42 -19.04 -13.49 -11.20
C SER A 42 -17.67 -13.70 -10.55
N LYS A 43 -17.59 -14.60 -9.55
CA LYS A 43 -16.34 -14.88 -8.82
C LYS A 43 -15.21 -15.34 -9.75
N THR A 44 -15.56 -16.14 -10.77
CA THR A 44 -14.61 -16.62 -11.77
C THR A 44 -14.03 -15.48 -12.60
N ILE A 45 -14.90 -14.57 -13.07
CA ILE A 45 -14.49 -13.46 -13.94
C ILE A 45 -13.68 -12.42 -13.18
N THR A 46 -14.10 -12.06 -11.96
CA THR A 46 -13.34 -11.13 -11.11
C THR A 46 -11.97 -11.69 -10.73
N MET A 47 -11.86 -13.00 -10.44
CA MET A 47 -10.58 -13.66 -10.20
C MET A 47 -9.70 -13.71 -11.46
N GLU A 48 -10.25 -14.07 -12.62
CA GLU A 48 -9.51 -14.10 -13.88
C GLU A 48 -9.03 -12.71 -14.31
N PHE A 49 -9.88 -11.69 -14.16
CA PHE A 49 -9.51 -10.30 -14.38
C PHE A 49 -8.36 -9.90 -13.45
N THR A 50 -8.43 -10.28 -12.16
CA THR A 50 -7.33 -10.05 -11.20
C THR A 50 -6.04 -10.76 -11.62
N MET A 51 -6.12 -12.01 -12.05
CA MET A 51 -4.95 -12.75 -12.57
C MET A 51 -4.32 -12.05 -13.78
N ARG A 52 -5.13 -11.49 -14.70
CA ARG A 52 -4.63 -10.72 -15.86
C ARG A 52 -4.05 -9.36 -15.50
N THR A 53 -4.60 -8.70 -14.49
CA THR A 53 -4.13 -7.38 -14.02
C THR A 53 -2.84 -7.45 -13.21
N PHE A 54 -2.58 -8.59 -12.54
CA PHE A 54 -1.39 -8.78 -11.71
C PHE A 54 -0.50 -9.92 -12.21
N PHE A 55 -0.94 -11.17 -12.09
CA PHE A 55 -0.05 -12.32 -12.28
C PHE A 55 0.46 -12.46 -13.72
N TYR A 56 -0.38 -12.27 -14.74
CA TYR A 56 0.02 -12.49 -16.15
C TYR A 56 0.78 -11.33 -16.79
N THR A 57 1.00 -10.23 -16.08
CA THR A 57 1.77 -9.09 -16.59
C THR A 57 3.28 -9.28 -16.47
N VAL A 58 3.70 -10.43 -15.95
CA VAL A 58 5.08 -10.76 -15.65
C VAL A 58 5.40 -12.13 -16.24
N ASP A 59 6.49 -12.24 -17.00
CA ASP A 59 6.95 -13.54 -17.50
C ASP A 59 7.67 -14.33 -16.40
N HIS A 60 6.95 -15.26 -15.78
CA HIS A 60 7.48 -16.12 -14.71
C HIS A 60 8.46 -17.21 -15.18
N LYS A 61 8.69 -17.35 -16.48
CA LYS A 61 9.66 -18.30 -17.05
C LYS A 61 11.00 -17.65 -17.39
N ALA A 62 11.00 -16.35 -17.68
CA ALA A 62 12.22 -15.61 -17.95
C ALA A 62 13.09 -15.47 -16.70
N ASN A 63 14.40 -15.31 -16.91
CA ASN A 63 15.29 -14.87 -15.83
C ASN A 63 14.83 -13.49 -15.31
N ILE A 64 14.98 -13.24 -14.01
CA ILE A 64 14.54 -11.99 -13.36
C ILE A 64 15.09 -10.73 -14.07
N ARG A 65 16.29 -10.81 -14.67
CA ARG A 65 16.93 -9.68 -15.38
C ARG A 65 16.32 -9.37 -16.75
N ASP A 66 15.69 -10.36 -17.38
CA ASP A 66 15.14 -10.27 -18.74
C ASP A 66 13.61 -10.23 -18.74
N GLN A 67 13.01 -10.12 -17.55
CA GLN A 67 11.59 -10.19 -17.35
C GLN A 67 10.90 -8.94 -17.89
N VAL A 68 10.08 -9.12 -18.93
CA VAL A 68 9.20 -8.05 -19.42
C VAL A 68 8.05 -7.90 -18.44
N VAL A 69 7.88 -6.69 -17.91
CA VAL A 69 6.79 -6.31 -17.01
C VAL A 69 5.84 -5.39 -17.76
N THR A 70 4.60 -5.84 -17.97
CA THR A 70 3.54 -5.08 -18.65
C THR A 70 2.45 -4.58 -17.70
N SER A 71 2.75 -4.53 -16.39
CA SER A 71 1.77 -4.13 -15.38
C SER A 71 1.33 -2.67 -15.56
N ASP A 72 0.03 -2.42 -15.45
CA ASP A 72 -0.55 -1.08 -15.47
C ASP A 72 -0.95 -0.64 -14.04
N PRO A 73 -0.25 0.35 -13.44
CA PRO A 73 -0.55 0.81 -12.09
C PRO A 73 -1.94 1.45 -11.96
N ARG A 74 -2.48 2.08 -13.01
CA ARG A 74 -3.82 2.69 -12.97
C ARG A 74 -4.89 1.60 -12.91
N LEU A 75 -4.78 0.60 -13.78
CA LEU A 75 -5.71 -0.54 -13.77
C LEU A 75 -5.65 -1.33 -12.45
N GLN A 76 -4.45 -1.53 -11.90
CA GLN A 76 -4.28 -2.16 -10.58
C GLN A 76 -4.97 -1.32 -9.48
N SER A 77 -4.77 -0.01 -9.47
CA SER A 77 -5.42 0.90 -8.50
C SER A 77 -6.94 0.85 -8.60
N ASP A 78 -7.48 0.87 -9.83
CA ASP A 78 -8.92 0.80 -10.08
C ASP A 78 -9.53 -0.52 -9.62
N LEU A 79 -8.81 -1.63 -9.83
CA LEU A 79 -9.20 -2.97 -9.41
C LEU A 79 -9.18 -3.09 -7.88
N LEU A 80 -8.14 -2.61 -7.21
CA LEU A 80 -8.05 -2.61 -5.74
C LEU A 80 -9.18 -1.79 -5.11
N SER A 81 -9.63 -0.74 -5.79
CA SER A 81 -10.74 0.12 -5.36
C SER A 81 -12.12 -0.54 -5.49
N CYS A 82 -12.26 -1.63 -6.26
CA CYS A 82 -13.52 -2.35 -6.40
C CYS A 82 -13.98 -2.94 -5.06
N ARG A 83 -15.31 -2.94 -4.83
CA ARG A 83 -15.92 -3.39 -3.57
C ARG A 83 -15.62 -4.85 -3.23
N PHE A 84 -15.53 -5.72 -4.23
CA PHE A 84 -15.25 -7.15 -4.02
C PHE A 84 -13.80 -7.42 -3.58
N PHE A 85 -12.87 -6.48 -3.83
CA PHE A 85 -11.47 -6.66 -3.50
C PHE A 85 -11.25 -6.43 -2.00
N THR A 86 -11.39 -7.51 -1.25
CA THR A 86 -11.22 -7.61 0.21
C THR A 86 -9.95 -8.38 0.54
N PHE A 87 -9.54 -8.41 1.83
CA PHE A 87 -8.39 -9.22 2.24
C PHE A 87 -8.59 -10.71 1.95
N THR A 88 -9.79 -11.23 2.25
CA THR A 88 -10.16 -12.60 1.93
C THR A 88 -10.06 -12.89 0.42
N PHE A 89 -10.50 -11.96 -0.43
CA PHE A 89 -10.35 -12.10 -1.89
C PHE A 89 -8.87 -12.05 -2.31
N PHE A 90 -8.09 -11.15 -1.72
CA PHE A 90 -6.64 -11.06 -1.96
C PHE A 90 -5.93 -12.38 -1.64
N LEU A 91 -6.21 -13.01 -0.49
CA LEU A 91 -5.64 -14.32 -0.15
C LEU A 91 -6.06 -15.42 -1.15
N ALA A 92 -7.31 -15.39 -1.63
CA ALA A 92 -7.75 -16.30 -2.69
C ALA A 92 -7.01 -16.07 -4.01
N TYR A 93 -6.69 -14.81 -4.33
CA TYR A 93 -5.83 -14.48 -5.47
C TYR A 93 -4.40 -15.00 -5.27
N VAL A 94 -3.81 -14.81 -4.09
CA VAL A 94 -2.47 -15.34 -3.77
C VAL A 94 -2.43 -16.86 -3.98
N GLN A 95 -3.45 -17.58 -3.50
CA GLN A 95 -3.56 -19.03 -3.71
C GLN A 95 -3.66 -19.39 -5.20
N LYS A 96 -4.52 -18.69 -5.94
CA LYS A 96 -4.72 -18.94 -7.37
C LYS A 96 -3.44 -18.69 -8.18
N ALA A 97 -2.70 -17.63 -7.84
CA ALA A 97 -1.42 -17.29 -8.44
C ALA A 97 -0.32 -18.31 -8.09
N GLN A 98 -0.30 -18.79 -6.84
CA GLN A 98 0.59 -19.87 -6.41
C GLN A 98 0.34 -21.15 -7.23
N ASP A 99 -0.92 -21.58 -7.35
CA ASP A 99 -1.31 -22.76 -8.11
C ASP A 99 -0.92 -22.63 -9.59
N ALA A 100 -1.13 -21.45 -10.17
CA ALA A 100 -0.74 -21.15 -11.54
C ALA A 100 0.78 -21.24 -11.72
N LEU A 101 1.56 -20.71 -10.77
CA LEU A 101 3.02 -20.77 -10.83
C LEU A 101 3.56 -22.20 -10.68
N ILE A 102 2.99 -23.01 -9.78
CA ILE A 102 3.32 -24.42 -9.62
C ILE A 102 3.09 -25.17 -10.95
N ARG A 103 1.93 -24.94 -11.58
CA ARG A 103 1.61 -25.53 -12.90
C ARG A 103 2.58 -25.09 -14.00
N LEU A 104 2.95 -23.81 -14.03
CA LEU A 104 3.90 -23.27 -15.03
C LEU A 104 5.30 -23.87 -14.89
N ARG A 105 5.75 -24.11 -13.65
CA ARG A 105 7.09 -24.66 -13.35
C ARG A 105 7.19 -26.16 -13.59
N GLY A 106 6.09 -26.89 -13.45
CA GLY A 106 5.97 -28.32 -13.81
C GLY A 106 6.89 -29.26 -13.00
N LYS A 107 7.00 -30.50 -13.48
CA LYS A 107 7.67 -31.63 -12.77
C LYS A 107 9.16 -31.42 -12.50
N ALA A 108 9.84 -30.58 -13.29
CA ALA A 108 11.26 -30.30 -13.10
C ALA A 108 11.49 -29.52 -11.79
N TRP A 109 10.57 -28.60 -11.45
CA TRP A 109 10.66 -27.82 -10.21
C TRP A 109 10.33 -28.64 -8.97
N GLU A 110 9.37 -29.57 -9.07
CA GLU A 110 9.03 -30.49 -7.96
C GLU A 110 10.27 -31.23 -7.45
N ARG A 111 11.21 -31.60 -8.35
CA ARG A 111 12.46 -32.29 -8.00
C ARG A 111 13.46 -31.43 -7.23
N THR A 112 13.35 -30.10 -7.30
CA THR A 112 14.25 -29.18 -6.58
C THR A 112 13.98 -29.13 -5.08
N GLY A 113 12.79 -29.56 -4.64
CA GLY A 113 12.38 -29.48 -3.24
C GLY A 113 12.15 -28.06 -2.71
N ILE A 114 12.29 -27.02 -3.55
CA ILE A 114 12.10 -25.62 -3.13
C ILE A 114 10.60 -25.30 -3.14
N PRO A 115 10.00 -24.97 -1.97
CA PRO A 115 8.58 -24.65 -1.91
C PRO A 115 8.29 -23.33 -2.64
N VAL A 116 7.16 -23.28 -3.34
CA VAL A 116 6.61 -22.02 -3.85
C VAL A 116 5.89 -21.35 -2.67
N LEU A 117 6.38 -20.18 -2.26
CA LEU A 117 5.76 -19.36 -1.22
C LEU A 117 4.31 -19.02 -1.58
N GLY A 118 3.43 -18.83 -0.59
CA GLY A 118 1.99 -18.64 -0.83
C GLY A 118 1.25 -18.03 0.34
N VAL A 119 -0.02 -18.39 0.51
CA VAL A 119 -0.93 -17.78 1.51
C VAL A 119 -0.37 -17.82 2.93
N ARG A 120 0.34 -18.89 3.31
CA ARG A 120 0.94 -19.04 4.65
C ARG A 120 1.96 -17.98 5.01
N GLU A 121 2.55 -17.28 4.04
CA GLU A 121 3.47 -16.19 4.33
C GLU A 121 2.77 -14.93 4.85
N PHE A 122 1.45 -14.84 4.68
CA PHE A 122 0.62 -13.77 5.24
C PHE A 122 0.12 -14.08 6.65
N ASP A 123 0.41 -15.27 7.18
CA ASP A 123 0.12 -15.61 8.58
C ASP A 123 0.91 -14.65 9.48
N GLU A 124 0.20 -14.03 10.43
CA GLU A 124 0.75 -13.04 11.39
C GLU A 124 1.31 -11.76 10.75
N LEU A 125 1.21 -11.62 9.42
CA LEU A 125 1.60 -10.44 8.65
C LEU A 125 3.07 -10.00 8.87
N PHE A 126 3.98 -10.96 9.00
CA PHE A 126 5.41 -10.61 9.04
C PHE A 126 5.92 -10.18 7.67
N VAL A 127 6.30 -8.90 7.54
CA VAL A 127 6.68 -8.29 6.26
C VAL A 127 7.78 -9.06 5.55
N TYR A 128 8.82 -9.51 6.27
CA TYR A 128 9.94 -10.25 5.69
C TYR A 128 9.54 -11.60 5.08
N ARG A 129 8.35 -12.13 5.40
CA ARG A 129 7.80 -13.37 4.83
C ARG A 129 7.11 -13.09 3.51
N PHE A 130 6.04 -12.29 3.53
CA PHE A 130 5.19 -12.13 2.35
C PHE A 130 5.80 -11.23 1.26
N THR A 131 6.71 -10.30 1.59
CA THR A 131 7.44 -9.51 0.58
C THR A 131 8.39 -10.34 -0.29
N ARG A 132 8.67 -11.59 0.11
CA ARG A 132 9.49 -12.52 -0.69
C ARG A 132 8.70 -13.21 -1.80
N ILE A 133 7.38 -13.03 -1.89
CA ILE A 133 6.55 -13.65 -2.92
C ILE A 133 6.75 -12.90 -4.24
N PRO A 134 7.47 -13.48 -5.22
CA PRO A 134 7.93 -12.71 -6.38
C PRO A 134 6.86 -12.51 -7.46
N TYR A 135 5.75 -13.25 -7.39
CA TYR A 135 4.79 -13.38 -8.48
C TYR A 135 3.52 -12.51 -8.34
N LEU A 136 3.42 -11.71 -7.27
CA LEU A 136 2.24 -10.86 -7.04
C LEU A 136 2.21 -9.63 -7.96
N ALA A 137 3.35 -9.25 -8.53
CA ALA A 137 3.44 -8.34 -9.68
C ALA A 137 2.75 -6.97 -9.51
N PHE A 138 2.75 -6.42 -8.28
CA PHE A 138 2.34 -5.05 -8.03
C PHE A 138 3.22 -4.07 -8.83
N ALA A 139 2.57 -3.23 -9.64
CA ALA A 139 3.23 -2.24 -10.47
C ALA A 139 3.77 -1.10 -9.61
N ASN A 140 4.93 -0.56 -9.95
CA ASN A 140 5.40 0.66 -9.29
C ASN A 140 4.40 1.81 -9.52
N GLY A 141 4.03 2.54 -8.46
CA GLY A 141 3.10 3.67 -8.52
C GLY A 141 1.61 3.28 -8.51
N PHE A 142 1.26 2.06 -8.10
CA PHE A 142 -0.15 1.75 -7.81
C PHE A 142 -0.61 2.46 -6.53
N HIS A 143 -1.89 2.80 -6.48
CA HIS A 143 -2.47 3.53 -5.36
C HIS A 143 -3.24 2.61 -4.41
N VAL A 144 -3.06 2.86 -3.11
CA VAL A 144 -3.89 2.31 -2.05
C VAL A 144 -5.29 2.93 -2.15
N PRO A 145 -6.35 2.12 -2.20
CA PRO A 145 -7.73 2.61 -2.28
C PRO A 145 -8.15 3.46 -1.08
N GLU A 146 -8.87 4.56 -1.34
CA GLU A 146 -9.40 5.46 -0.29
C GLU A 146 -10.23 4.72 0.75
N LYS A 147 -11.00 3.69 0.35
CA LYS A 147 -11.80 2.84 1.26
C LYS A 147 -10.97 2.15 2.36
N LEU A 148 -9.65 2.05 2.20
CA LEU A 148 -8.72 1.48 3.17
C LEU A 148 -8.06 2.54 4.06
N LEU A 149 -8.16 3.83 3.71
CA LEU A 149 -7.41 4.91 4.36
C LEU A 149 -8.13 5.57 5.54
N HIS A 150 -9.43 5.30 5.73
CA HIS A 150 -10.23 5.81 6.85
C HIS A 150 -10.90 4.66 7.61
N GLY A 151 -11.40 4.89 8.83
CA GLY A 151 -12.08 3.91 9.67
C GLY A 151 -13.54 3.62 9.24
N PRO A 152 -14.23 2.70 9.92
CA PRO A 152 -13.69 1.85 10.99
C PRO A 152 -12.69 0.81 10.46
N PHE A 153 -11.64 0.52 11.23
CA PHE A 153 -10.55 -0.39 10.86
C PHE A 153 -10.81 -1.80 11.38
N THR A 154 -11.51 -2.60 10.57
CA THR A 154 -11.62 -4.04 10.82
C THR A 154 -10.27 -4.75 10.65
N LYS A 155 -10.13 -5.96 11.21
CA LYS A 155 -8.93 -6.79 11.05
C LYS A 155 -8.58 -7.01 9.58
N ASP A 156 -9.55 -7.39 8.76
CA ASP A 156 -9.35 -7.61 7.32
C ASP A 156 -8.90 -6.33 6.60
N LYS A 157 -9.52 -5.19 6.92
CA LYS A 157 -9.22 -3.90 6.29
C LYS A 157 -7.80 -3.43 6.61
N SER A 158 -7.43 -3.48 7.90
CA SER A 158 -6.09 -3.12 8.37
C SER A 158 -5.02 -4.09 7.84
N SER A 159 -5.32 -5.40 7.76
CA SER A 159 -4.43 -6.41 7.16
C SER A 159 -4.18 -6.13 5.67
N LEU A 160 -5.23 -5.85 4.90
CA LEU A 160 -5.08 -5.52 3.48
C LEU A 160 -4.31 -4.22 3.28
N LEU A 161 -4.64 -3.18 4.04
CA LEU A 161 -3.92 -1.90 4.01
C LEU A 161 -2.41 -2.13 4.25
N TYR A 162 -2.08 -2.87 5.31
CA TYR A 162 -0.71 -3.17 5.69
C TYR A 162 0.06 -3.91 4.60
N VAL A 163 -0.56 -4.95 4.01
CA VAL A 163 0.04 -5.68 2.88
C VAL A 163 0.27 -4.77 1.67
N LEU A 164 -0.69 -3.93 1.30
CA LEU A 164 -0.55 -3.05 0.15
C LEU A 164 0.55 -2.01 0.36
N VAL A 165 0.66 -1.42 1.56
CA VAL A 165 1.75 -0.49 1.89
C VAL A 165 3.10 -1.21 1.85
N ALA A 166 3.19 -2.41 2.42
CA ALA A 166 4.41 -3.22 2.35
C ALA A 166 4.80 -3.65 0.93
N MET A 167 3.82 -3.71 0.02
CA MET A 167 4.03 -3.93 -1.42
C MET A 167 4.31 -2.64 -2.19
N ASN A 168 4.55 -1.52 -1.49
CA ASN A 168 4.86 -0.20 -2.03
C ASN A 168 3.68 0.54 -2.66
N GLY A 169 2.48 0.33 -2.12
CA GLY A 169 1.31 1.12 -2.49
C GLY A 169 1.45 2.57 -2.06
N GLU A 170 0.98 3.49 -2.91
CA GLU A 170 1.09 4.93 -2.71
C GLU A 170 -0.29 5.57 -2.48
N ILE A 171 -0.33 6.83 -2.02
CA ILE A 171 -1.57 7.61 -1.98
C ILE A 171 -1.60 8.52 -3.20
N ASP A 172 -2.75 8.62 -3.87
CA ASP A 172 -2.98 9.67 -4.85
C ASP A 172 -3.27 11.00 -4.16
N TRP A 173 -2.24 11.83 -4.02
CA TRP A 173 -2.31 13.15 -3.38
C TRP A 173 -2.86 14.26 -4.27
N THR A 174 -2.90 14.05 -5.58
CA THR A 174 -3.19 15.11 -6.56
C THR A 174 -4.52 14.94 -7.26
N GLY A 175 -4.90 13.69 -7.55
CA GLY A 175 -6.09 13.34 -8.32
C GLY A 175 -7.27 12.90 -7.45
N SER A 176 -7.12 12.82 -6.12
CA SER A 176 -8.16 12.29 -5.24
C SER A 176 -8.16 12.92 -3.83
N MET A 177 -9.14 12.53 -3.02
CA MET A 177 -9.22 12.90 -1.60
C MET A 177 -8.53 11.91 -0.66
N ALA A 178 -7.82 10.92 -1.20
CA ALA A 178 -7.12 9.90 -0.44
C ALA A 178 -6.11 10.48 0.58
N GLY A 179 -5.46 11.60 0.26
CA GLY A 179 -4.56 12.29 1.19
C GLY A 179 -5.27 12.84 2.44
N GLU A 180 -6.44 13.46 2.27
CA GLU A 180 -7.24 13.94 3.39
C GLU A 180 -7.90 12.78 4.14
N ALA A 181 -8.36 11.76 3.42
CA ALA A 181 -8.86 10.52 4.02
C ALA A 181 -7.81 9.86 4.92
N ALA A 182 -6.54 9.79 4.49
CA ALA A 182 -5.45 9.26 5.31
C ALA A 182 -5.12 10.12 6.53
N LYS A 183 -5.20 11.46 6.44
CA LYS A 183 -5.01 12.37 7.58
C LYS A 183 -6.11 12.23 8.63
N SER A 184 -7.37 12.05 8.22
CA SER A 184 -8.46 11.74 9.15
C SER A 184 -8.31 10.33 9.70
N GLY A 185 -8.05 9.38 8.81
CA GLY A 185 -7.98 7.97 9.12
C GLY A 185 -6.87 7.60 10.09
N ILE A 186 -5.73 8.30 10.10
CA ILE A 186 -4.71 8.00 11.10
C ILE A 186 -5.18 8.37 12.51
N LYS A 187 -5.96 9.44 12.66
CA LYS A 187 -6.56 9.81 13.95
C LYS A 187 -7.59 8.76 14.38
N GLU A 188 -8.40 8.28 13.44
CA GLU A 188 -9.35 7.20 13.68
C GLU A 188 -8.64 5.90 14.07
N ALA A 189 -7.56 5.53 13.39
CA ALA A 189 -6.75 4.35 13.69
C ALA A 189 -6.12 4.40 15.09
N ILE A 190 -5.60 5.58 15.49
CA ILE A 190 -5.05 5.80 16.83
C ILE A 190 -6.16 5.65 17.88
N LYS A 191 -7.32 6.26 17.63
CA LYS A 191 -8.47 6.19 18.55
C LYS A 191 -9.01 4.75 18.71
N GLU A 192 -8.95 3.96 17.65
CA GLU A 192 -9.36 2.55 17.63
C GLU A 192 -8.26 1.60 18.14
N ASP A 193 -7.09 2.11 18.52
CA ASP A 193 -5.91 1.33 18.92
C ASP A 193 -5.52 0.25 17.88
N ASN A 194 -5.68 0.58 16.58
CA ASN A 194 -5.38 -0.34 15.49
C ASN A 194 -3.94 -0.14 14.99
N GLU A 195 -3.01 -0.90 15.56
CA GLU A 195 -1.58 -0.75 15.28
C GLU A 195 -1.22 -0.97 13.79
N TYR A 196 -1.83 -1.95 13.10
CA TYR A 196 -1.58 -2.18 11.68
C TYR A 196 -2.00 -0.99 10.80
N ALA A 197 -3.14 -0.36 11.10
CA ALA A 197 -3.59 0.83 10.40
C ALA A 197 -2.67 2.03 10.69
N VAL A 198 -2.26 2.22 11.95
CA VAL A 198 -1.29 3.26 12.34
C VAL A 198 0.04 3.06 11.62
N ALA A 199 0.60 1.85 11.64
CA ALA A 199 1.86 1.51 10.97
C ALA A 199 1.82 1.88 9.49
N SER A 200 0.73 1.49 8.82
CA SER A 200 0.53 1.73 7.39
C SER A 200 0.38 3.21 7.06
N LEU A 201 -0.48 3.93 7.79
CA LEU A 201 -0.77 5.34 7.55
C LEU A 201 0.42 6.23 7.94
N ALA A 202 1.17 5.87 8.98
CA ALA A 202 2.38 6.59 9.37
C ALA A 202 3.43 6.58 8.24
N VAL A 203 3.58 5.44 7.55
CA VAL A 203 4.44 5.35 6.35
C VAL A 203 3.94 6.24 5.22
N LEU A 204 2.66 6.11 4.87
CA LEU A 204 2.06 6.86 3.75
C LEU A 204 2.10 8.39 3.97
N LEU A 205 1.84 8.85 5.20
CA LEU A 205 1.93 10.27 5.58
C LEU A 205 3.40 10.72 5.72
N GLY A 206 4.27 9.86 6.25
CA GLY A 206 5.69 10.13 6.45
C GLY A 206 6.39 10.43 5.14
N VAL A 207 6.15 9.66 4.07
CA VAL A 207 6.72 9.88 2.73
C VAL A 207 6.43 11.30 2.19
N ARG A 208 5.33 11.93 2.61
CA ARG A 208 4.93 13.28 2.20
C ARG A 208 5.14 14.35 3.26
N LYS A 209 5.87 14.04 4.34
CA LYS A 209 6.13 14.95 5.46
C LYS A 209 4.81 15.50 6.07
N ALA A 210 3.78 14.66 6.11
CA ALA A 210 2.44 15.02 6.57
C ALA A 210 2.18 14.64 8.05
N ILE A 211 3.18 14.10 8.74
CA ILE A 211 3.13 13.89 10.20
C ILE A 211 3.47 15.22 10.88
N SER A 212 2.53 15.77 11.66
CA SER A 212 2.67 17.07 12.31
C SER A 212 2.67 16.99 13.83
N THR A 213 3.10 18.06 14.49
CA THR A 213 3.02 18.23 15.95
C THR A 213 1.59 18.01 16.47
N ASP A 214 0.58 18.46 15.73
CA ASP A 214 -0.82 18.28 16.12
C ASP A 214 -1.27 16.82 16.10
N LEU A 215 -0.73 16.00 15.19
CA LEU A 215 -0.97 14.56 15.20
C LEU A 215 -0.30 13.89 16.40
N LEU A 216 0.93 14.28 16.72
CA LEU A 216 1.63 13.76 17.91
C LEU A 216 0.89 14.14 19.20
N ARG A 217 0.45 15.41 19.32
CA ARG A 217 -0.37 15.87 20.44
C ARG A 217 -1.68 15.10 20.54
N TYR A 218 -2.34 14.83 19.43
CA TYR A 218 -3.57 14.03 19.42
C TYR A 218 -3.33 12.61 19.94
N ALA A 219 -2.27 11.94 19.48
CA ALA A 219 -1.93 10.59 19.93
C ALA A 219 -1.61 10.54 21.43
N VAL A 220 -0.82 11.50 21.92
CA VAL A 220 -0.36 11.53 23.31
C VAL A 220 -1.47 11.99 24.25
N ILE A 221 -2.03 13.17 24.00
CA ILE A 221 -2.91 13.87 24.96
C ILE A 221 -4.35 13.37 24.86
N ALA A 222 -4.86 13.15 23.64
CA ALA A 222 -6.27 12.75 23.46
C ALA A 222 -6.47 11.23 23.52
N CYS A 223 -5.45 10.44 23.18
CA CYS A 223 -5.54 8.98 23.09
C CYS A 223 -4.65 8.23 24.10
N ASN A 224 -4.06 8.94 25.07
CA ASN A 224 -3.27 8.37 26.16
C ASN A 224 -2.02 7.58 25.72
N CYS A 225 -1.35 8.04 24.66
CA CYS A 225 0.02 7.65 24.29
C CYS A 225 0.32 6.13 24.26
N PRO A 226 -0.28 5.34 23.34
CA PRO A 226 0.17 3.96 23.15
C PRO A 226 1.62 3.97 22.64
N ILE A 227 2.54 3.30 23.36
CA ILE A 227 3.97 3.29 23.03
C ILE A 227 4.22 2.79 21.60
N ASN A 228 3.49 1.75 21.16
CA ASN A 228 3.60 1.22 19.80
C ASN A 228 3.13 2.23 18.76
N THR A 229 2.04 2.96 19.01
CA THR A 229 1.59 4.05 18.15
C THR A 229 2.65 5.13 18.02
N MET A 230 3.24 5.57 19.14
CA MET A 230 4.28 6.59 19.12
C MET A 230 5.54 6.10 18.41
N ARG A 231 5.88 4.81 18.54
CA ARG A 231 7.00 4.17 17.83
C ARG A 231 6.81 4.30 16.33
N HIS A 232 5.65 3.93 15.80
CA HIS A 232 5.34 4.07 14.37
C HIS A 232 5.37 5.55 13.92
N LEU A 233 4.74 6.45 14.67
CA LEU A 233 4.67 7.87 14.30
C LEU A 233 6.05 8.54 14.30
N LEU A 234 6.81 8.40 15.39
CA LEU A 234 8.11 9.05 15.55
C LEU A 234 9.18 8.44 14.67
N PHE A 235 9.16 7.11 14.47
CA PHE A 235 10.09 6.46 13.56
C PHE A 235 9.93 6.95 12.11
N ASN A 236 8.70 7.28 11.71
CA ASN A 236 8.43 7.89 10.41
C ASN A 236 8.77 9.40 10.39
N ALA A 237 8.44 10.12 11.47
CA ALA A 237 8.64 11.56 11.57
C ALA A 237 10.13 11.96 11.54
N GLN A 238 11.01 11.18 12.18
CA GLN A 238 12.45 11.47 12.22
C GLN A 238 13.12 11.48 10.83
N ILE A 239 12.68 10.60 9.91
CA ILE A 239 13.36 10.34 8.63
C ILE A 239 13.48 11.63 7.79
N LEU A 240 12.46 12.49 7.89
CA LEU A 240 12.36 13.74 7.15
C LEU A 240 12.21 14.95 8.06
N GLY A 241 12.41 14.77 9.37
CA GLY A 241 12.25 15.82 10.39
C GLY A 241 13.20 16.98 10.18
N ALA A 242 14.47 16.71 9.82
CA ALA A 242 15.49 17.73 9.58
C ALA A 242 15.14 18.72 8.45
N ASP A 243 14.36 18.27 7.46
CA ASP A 243 13.92 19.09 6.33
C ASP A 243 12.53 19.71 6.55
N THR A 244 11.90 19.47 7.70
CA THR A 244 10.54 19.91 8.01
C THR A 244 10.61 21.15 8.90
N SER A 245 9.79 22.17 8.63
CA SER A 245 9.73 23.37 9.49
C SER A 245 9.29 22.99 10.90
N LYS A 246 9.88 23.64 11.92
CA LYS A 246 9.45 23.53 13.31
C LYS A 246 8.00 23.94 13.53
N ASP A 247 7.45 24.78 12.66
CA ASP A 247 6.02 25.14 12.70
C ASP A 247 5.11 23.93 12.38
N THR A 248 5.61 22.98 11.59
CA THR A 248 4.88 21.78 11.18
C THR A 248 5.14 20.61 12.13
N LEU A 249 6.40 20.40 12.51
CA LEU A 249 6.85 19.29 13.34
C LEU A 249 7.90 19.79 14.35
N ASP A 250 7.55 19.74 15.63
CA ASP A 250 8.40 20.15 16.75
C ASP A 250 8.44 19.03 17.80
N PHE A 251 9.59 18.38 17.93
CA PHE A 251 9.83 17.35 18.94
C PHE A 251 9.97 17.93 20.36
N TYR A 252 10.16 19.24 20.49
CA TYR A 252 10.24 19.97 21.76
C TYR A 252 8.97 20.73 22.10
N ASP A 253 7.84 20.33 21.51
CA ASP A 253 6.56 20.98 21.73
C ASP A 253 6.23 21.09 23.25
N PRO A 254 5.99 22.30 23.79
CA PRO A 254 5.76 22.49 25.21
C PRO A 254 4.58 21.68 25.77
N LYS A 255 3.53 21.43 24.98
CA LYS A 255 2.37 20.67 25.45
C LYS A 255 2.69 19.18 25.60
N LEU A 256 3.44 18.61 24.65
CA LEU A 256 3.92 17.23 24.74
C LEU A 256 4.84 17.04 25.95
N TRP A 257 5.77 17.97 26.17
CA TRP A 257 6.72 17.89 27.28
C TRP A 257 6.06 18.09 28.63
N THR A 258 5.12 19.04 28.74
CA THR A 258 4.32 19.22 29.96
C THR A 258 3.50 17.96 30.28
N TRP A 259 2.90 17.33 29.27
CA TRP A 259 2.21 16.05 29.46
C TRP A 259 3.19 14.98 29.94
N ALA A 260 4.37 14.87 29.32
CA ALA A 260 5.37 13.89 29.71
C ALA A 260 5.88 14.10 31.15
N ASP A 261 6.14 15.34 31.57
CA ASP A 261 6.51 15.66 32.95
C ASP A 261 5.47 15.22 33.98
N ALA A 262 4.19 15.20 33.60
CA ALA A 262 3.08 14.83 34.47
C ALA A 262 2.76 13.32 34.51
N ASN A 263 3.36 12.49 33.64
CA ASN A 263 2.95 11.09 33.44
C ASN A 263 4.05 10.05 33.78
N GLY A 264 5.01 10.41 34.63
CA GLY A 264 5.99 9.47 35.20
C GLY A 264 6.76 8.67 34.15
N GLU A 265 6.84 7.36 34.32
CA GLU A 265 7.58 6.43 33.45
C GLU A 265 7.15 6.52 31.97
N GLN A 266 5.83 6.62 31.69
CA GLN A 266 5.34 6.76 30.31
C GLN A 266 5.80 8.09 29.70
N GLY A 267 5.86 9.14 30.50
CA GLY A 267 6.41 10.43 30.10
C GLY A 267 7.92 10.38 29.83
N ASP A 268 8.67 9.65 30.65
CA ASP A 268 10.12 9.48 30.46
C ASP A 268 10.44 8.72 29.18
N VAL A 269 9.68 7.65 28.88
CA VAL A 269 9.76 6.93 27.60
C VAL A 269 9.43 7.85 26.43
N LEU A 270 8.36 8.65 26.51
CA LEU A 270 8.01 9.60 25.46
C LEU A 270 9.11 10.64 25.22
N LYS A 271 9.67 11.24 26.28
CA LYS A 271 10.79 12.19 26.17
C LYS A 271 12.02 11.55 25.53
N PHE A 272 12.32 10.30 25.90
CA PHE A 272 13.41 9.55 25.28
C PHE A 272 13.17 9.39 23.77
N MET A 273 11.98 8.95 23.37
CA MET A 273 11.63 8.76 21.96
C MET A 273 11.66 10.07 21.17
N LEU A 274 11.17 11.18 21.73
CA LEU A 274 11.18 12.50 21.08
C LEU A 274 12.61 13.00 20.85
N LYS A 275 13.48 12.90 21.84
CA LYS A 275 14.90 13.28 21.72
C LYS A 275 15.61 12.44 20.65
N LYS A 276 15.41 11.11 20.68
CA LYS A 276 16.00 10.20 19.69
C LYS A 276 15.47 10.45 18.29
N ALA A 277 14.20 10.78 18.14
CA ALA A 277 13.62 11.13 16.84
C ALA A 277 14.20 12.43 16.26
N ASP A 278 14.41 13.46 17.11
CA ASP A 278 15.06 14.71 16.71
C ASP A 278 16.50 14.50 16.23
N GLU A 279 17.23 13.60 16.88
CA GLU A 279 18.61 13.21 16.52
C GLU A 279 18.69 12.23 15.32
N PHE A 280 17.55 11.82 14.75
CA PHE A 280 17.43 10.75 13.77
C PHE A 280 18.16 9.47 14.22
N ASP A 281 17.96 9.10 15.47
CA ASP A 281 18.59 7.98 16.18
C ASP A 281 17.56 7.07 16.87
N LEU A 282 16.26 7.26 16.59
CA LEU A 282 15.22 6.41 17.16
C LEU A 282 15.21 5.06 16.44
N GLU A 283 15.62 4.01 17.15
CA GLU A 283 15.48 2.64 16.69
C GLU A 283 14.02 2.19 16.77
N PHE A 284 13.62 1.31 15.86
CA PHE A 284 12.24 0.82 15.83
C PHE A 284 11.98 -0.16 16.97
N TYR A 285 12.89 -1.09 17.23
CA TYR A 285 12.82 -2.00 18.37
C TYR A 285 13.81 -1.51 19.44
N PHE A 286 13.37 -1.43 20.69
CA PHE A 286 14.22 -1.08 21.82
C PHE A 286 14.97 -2.31 22.32
N GLU A 287 16.11 -2.12 22.98
CA GLU A 287 16.93 -3.24 23.50
C GLU A 287 16.15 -4.14 24.48
N GLU A 288 15.15 -3.58 25.16
CA GLU A 288 14.28 -4.27 26.12
C GLU A 288 13.13 -5.04 25.45
N ASP A 289 12.90 -4.87 24.13
CA ASP A 289 11.85 -5.57 23.38
C ASP A 289 12.25 -7.03 23.13
N ALA A 290 12.19 -7.86 24.18
CA ALA A 290 12.57 -9.26 24.15
C ALA A 290 11.74 -10.11 23.16
N ASP A 291 10.54 -9.64 22.79
CA ASP A 291 9.63 -10.34 21.88
C ASP A 291 9.07 -9.38 20.81
N TRP A 292 9.92 -9.07 19.83
CA TRP A 292 9.59 -8.24 18.68
C TRP A 292 8.39 -8.77 17.85
N THR A 293 8.01 -10.05 18.00
CA THR A 293 6.87 -10.65 17.27
C THR A 293 5.52 -10.10 17.73
N LYS A 294 5.47 -9.50 18.92
CA LYS A 294 4.27 -8.84 19.46
C LYS A 294 4.09 -7.40 18.98
N ILE A 295 5.08 -6.85 18.30
CA ILE A 295 5.06 -5.48 17.78
C ILE A 295 4.78 -5.56 16.29
N VAL A 296 3.87 -4.73 15.78
CA VAL A 296 3.64 -4.68 14.34
C VAL A 296 4.90 -4.13 13.68
N GLY A 297 5.48 -4.92 12.77
CA GLY A 297 6.69 -4.53 12.08
C GLY A 297 6.51 -3.28 11.22
N PHE A 298 7.60 -2.56 10.98
CA PHE A 298 7.61 -1.45 10.03
C PHE A 298 7.27 -1.95 8.61
N PRO A 299 6.27 -1.36 7.91
CA PRO A 299 5.78 -1.87 6.63
C PRO A 299 6.82 -1.98 5.50
N TYR A 300 7.85 -1.14 5.48
CA TYR A 300 8.95 -1.26 4.50
C TYR A 300 10.10 -2.17 4.97
N GLY A 301 9.92 -2.93 6.04
CA GLY A 301 10.86 -3.95 6.47
C GLY A 301 10.96 -5.09 5.45
N GLY A 302 12.17 -5.60 5.18
CA GLY A 302 12.36 -6.67 4.21
C GLY A 302 13.83 -6.94 3.90
N THR A 303 14.10 -7.63 2.78
CA THR A 303 15.47 -8.06 2.43
C THR A 303 16.43 -6.91 2.14
N ARG A 304 15.92 -5.69 1.89
CA ARG A 304 16.73 -4.49 1.62
C ARG A 304 16.90 -3.58 2.84
N PHE A 305 16.04 -3.73 3.84
CA PHE A 305 16.01 -2.86 5.01
C PHE A 305 15.41 -3.64 6.17
N ASP A 306 16.20 -3.87 7.21
CA ASP A 306 15.77 -4.61 8.39
C ASP A 306 15.81 -3.71 9.62
N THR A 307 14.64 -3.36 10.14
CA THR A 307 14.51 -2.49 11.33
C THR A 307 15.02 -3.15 12.62
N ARG A 308 15.37 -4.44 12.59
CA ARG A 308 16.02 -5.15 13.70
C ARG A 308 17.53 -4.89 13.74
N THR A 309 18.09 -4.29 12.69
CA THR A 309 19.50 -3.88 12.67
C THR A 309 19.62 -2.44 13.15
N GLY A 310 20.67 -2.14 13.91
CA GLY A 310 20.86 -0.81 14.48
C GLY A 310 20.97 0.30 13.42
N LEU A 311 20.56 1.51 13.79
CA LEU A 311 20.36 2.63 12.86
C LEU A 311 21.68 3.38 12.55
N ASN A 312 22.63 2.71 11.89
CA ASN A 312 23.90 3.33 11.48
C ASN A 312 23.73 4.31 10.28
N ALA A 313 24.78 5.07 9.96
CA ALA A 313 24.76 6.09 8.91
C ALA A 313 24.30 5.56 7.52
N VAL A 314 24.71 4.35 7.14
CA VAL A 314 24.32 3.72 5.87
C VAL A 314 22.83 3.38 5.86
N VAL A 315 22.33 2.83 6.97
CA VAL A 315 20.91 2.47 7.14
C VAL A 315 20.04 3.72 7.12
N ARG A 316 20.47 4.82 7.76
CA ARG A 316 19.79 6.13 7.70
C ARG A 316 19.71 6.65 6.27
N GLU A 317 20.83 6.64 5.54
CA GLU A 317 20.86 7.10 4.16
C GLU A 317 19.95 6.24 3.26
N MET A 318 19.93 4.91 3.44
CA MET A 318 19.03 4.02 2.72
C MET A 318 17.55 4.33 3.01
N LEU A 319 17.20 4.58 4.27
CA LEU A 319 15.85 4.90 4.70
C LEU A 319 15.40 6.28 4.16
N THR A 320 16.26 7.30 4.25
CA THR A 320 15.99 8.61 3.65
C THR A 320 15.84 8.50 2.14
N ASN A 321 16.70 7.73 1.46
CA ASN A 321 16.58 7.48 0.03
C ASN A 321 15.30 6.73 -0.32
N LEU A 322 14.86 5.78 0.50
CA LEU A 322 13.58 5.10 0.32
C LEU A 322 12.43 6.12 0.33
N TYR A 323 12.37 6.97 1.35
CA TYR A 323 11.32 7.99 1.51
C TYR A 323 11.39 9.05 0.41
N CYS A 324 12.59 9.52 0.06
CA CYS A 324 12.81 10.50 -0.99
C CYS A 324 12.52 9.94 -2.38
N ASN A 325 12.83 8.67 -2.65
CA ASN A 325 12.55 8.05 -3.95
C ASN A 325 11.05 7.76 -4.12
N TYR A 326 10.35 7.35 -3.06
CA TYR A 326 8.89 7.33 -3.08
C TYR A 326 8.33 8.75 -3.23
N GLY A 327 8.81 9.73 -2.45
CA GLY A 327 8.40 11.14 -2.54
C GLY A 327 8.63 11.82 -3.89
N ARG A 328 9.75 11.53 -4.57
CA ARG A 328 10.10 12.06 -5.90
C ARG A 328 9.30 11.41 -7.02
N LYS A 329 8.88 10.15 -6.89
CA LYS A 329 7.93 9.53 -7.83
C LYS A 329 6.53 10.14 -7.73
N ILE A 330 6.14 10.64 -6.56
CA ILE A 330 4.85 11.33 -6.31
C ILE A 330 4.83 12.77 -6.85
N THR A 331 5.98 13.36 -7.16
CA THR A 331 6.04 14.68 -7.82
C THR A 331 6.22 14.46 -9.31
N PRO A 332 5.26 14.84 -10.18
CA PRO A 332 5.37 14.52 -11.59
C PRO A 332 6.64 15.13 -12.17
N ASN A 333 7.51 14.27 -12.68
CA ASN A 333 8.70 14.68 -13.39
C ASN A 333 8.25 15.56 -14.57
N ARG A 334 8.82 16.75 -14.77
CA ARG A 334 8.42 17.68 -15.86
C ARG A 334 8.39 16.99 -17.24
N ARG A 335 9.16 15.92 -17.42
CA ARG A 335 9.12 15.04 -18.61
C ARG A 335 7.83 14.24 -18.76
N GLN A 336 7.26 13.68 -17.69
CA GLN A 336 5.98 12.95 -17.76
C GLN A 336 4.79 13.85 -18.09
N ILE A 337 4.82 15.13 -17.65
CA ILE A 337 3.80 16.12 -18.04
C ILE A 337 3.92 16.47 -19.53
N ALA A 338 5.15 16.54 -20.06
CA ALA A 338 5.39 16.76 -21.49
C ALA A 338 4.96 15.55 -22.34
N GLU A 339 5.26 14.33 -21.89
CA GLU A 339 4.87 13.09 -22.58
C GLU A 339 3.35 12.84 -22.54
N GLN A 340 2.67 13.17 -21.43
CA GLN A 340 1.21 13.13 -21.35
C GLN A 340 0.53 14.20 -22.22
N ARG A 341 1.11 15.41 -22.33
CA ARG A 341 0.59 16.43 -23.26
C ARG A 341 0.73 16.02 -24.71
N ILE A 342 1.86 15.45 -25.10
CA ILE A 342 2.09 14.96 -26.47
C ILE A 342 1.12 13.82 -26.82
N ALA A 343 0.83 12.91 -25.89
CA ALA A 343 -0.14 11.82 -26.09
C ALA A 343 -1.60 12.31 -26.17
N THR A 344 -1.92 13.43 -25.54
CA THR A 344 -3.28 14.01 -25.59
C THR A 344 -3.49 14.86 -26.85
N GLU A 345 -2.43 15.47 -27.39
CA GLU A 345 -2.48 16.26 -28.63
C GLU A 345 -2.42 15.42 -29.91
N THR A 346 -1.96 14.16 -29.85
CA THR A 346 -1.93 13.27 -31.03
C THR A 346 -3.23 12.51 -31.29
N VAL A 347 -4.24 12.65 -30.43
CA VAL A 347 -5.55 11.98 -30.59
C VAL A 347 -6.69 13.00 -30.58
N ALA A 348 -6.75 13.82 -31.63
CA ALA A 348 -7.97 14.53 -32.06
C ALA A 348 -7.99 14.62 -33.60
N PRO A 349 -9.17 14.60 -34.24
CA PRO A 349 -9.46 13.61 -35.28
C PRO A 349 -9.24 14.13 -36.71
N LEU A 350 -8.78 13.23 -37.58
CA LEU A 350 -9.03 13.33 -39.02
C LEU A 350 -10.53 13.07 -39.26
N LEU A 351 -11.31 14.13 -39.24
CA LEU A 351 -12.63 14.22 -39.85
C LEU A 351 -12.63 15.41 -40.82
N VAL A 352 -12.44 15.12 -42.10
CA VAL A 352 -13.16 15.72 -43.24
C VAL A 352 -13.47 14.58 -44.20
#